data_AF-A0A1G6VUA1-F1
#
_entry.id   AF-A0A1G6VUA1-F1
#
_cell.length_a   1.000
_cell.length_b   1.000
_cell.length_c   1.000
_cell.angle_alpha   90.00
_cell.angle_beta   90.00
_cell.angle_gamma   90.00
#
_symmetry.space_group_name_H-M   'P 1'
#
loop_
_entity.id
_entity.type
_entity.pdbx_description
1 polymer ?
#
loop_
_entity_poly.entity_id
_entity_poly.type
_entity_poly.pdbx_seq_one_letter_code
_entity_poly.pdbx_strand_id
1 'polypeptide(L)' 'MSLGIPVTIPMSAARYDRPPLGWIIRRARRLQRAYGIDRKTAVFDARRDYMDFVGLHHKHLLRLIRGGAHG' A
#
# COMPACT_ATOMS: atom_id res chain seq x y z
N MET A 1 21.44 32.64 28.50
CA MET A 1 20.80 33.02 27.22
C MET A 1 21.02 31.87 26.24
N SER A 2 20.08 30.94 26.09
CA SER A 2 20.23 29.80 25.16
C SER A 2 19.60 30.13 23.81
N LEU A 3 20.43 30.13 22.77
CA LEU A 3 20.01 30.25 21.37
C LEU A 3 19.46 28.88 20.91
N GLY A 4 18.14 28.71 20.99
CA GLY A 4 17.46 27.54 20.44
C GLY A 4 17.49 27.58 18.91
N ILE A 5 18.18 26.63 18.28
CA ILE A 5 18.16 26.45 16.83
C ILE A 5 16.77 25.90 16.46
N PRO A 6 15.96 26.57 15.63
CA PRO A 6 14.73 25.99 15.11
C PRO A 6 15.11 24.90 14.10
N VAL A 7 15.19 23.66 14.56
CA VAL A 7 15.32 22.50 13.68
C VAL A 7 13.94 22.24 13.06
N THR A 8 13.71 22.83 11.88
CA THR A 8 12.56 22.48 11.05
C THR A 8 12.83 21.10 10.46
N ILE A 9 12.43 20.04 11.17
CA ILE A 9 12.44 18.68 10.61
C ILE A 9 11.45 18.71 9.45
N PRO A 10 11.86 18.47 8.18
CA PRO A 10 10.89 18.28 7.12
C PRO A 10 10.09 17.05 7.50
N MET A 11 8.83 17.28 7.92
CA MET A 11 7.87 16.23 8.22
C MET A 11 7.79 15.37 6.96
N SER A 12 8.39 14.18 7.03
CA SER A 12 8.51 13.27 5.90
C SER A 12 7.14 13.15 5.25
N ALA A 13 7.09 13.23 3.92
CA ALA A 13 5.87 13.04 3.14
C ALA A 13 5.29 11.62 3.37
N ALA A 14 4.71 11.38 4.54
CA ALA A 14 3.91 10.21 4.84
C ALA A 14 2.51 10.45 4.25
N ARG A 15 2.48 10.67 2.93
CA ARG A 15 1.25 10.70 2.12
C ARG A 15 1.28 9.51 1.16
N TYR A 16 1.35 8.30 1.73
CA TYR A 16 1.14 7.08 0.94
C TYR A 16 -0.25 6.51 1.24
N ASP A 17 -1.25 7.21 0.71
CA ASP A 17 -2.66 6.83 0.77
C ASP A 17 -2.95 5.76 -0.31
N ARG A 18 -3.03 4.51 0.14
CA ARG A 18 -3.39 3.28 -0.62
C ARG A 18 -2.28 2.64 -1.46
N PRO A 19 -2.26 1.30 -1.58
CA PRO A 19 -1.76 0.72 -2.82
C PRO A 19 -2.58 1.34 -3.94
N PRO A 20 -1.96 1.98 -4.93
CA PRO A 20 -2.70 2.32 -6.13
C PRO A 20 -3.24 0.99 -6.66
N LEU A 21 -4.56 0.86 -6.75
CA LEU A 21 -5.26 -0.33 -7.24
C LEU A 21 -4.61 -0.84 -8.56
N GLY A 22 -4.09 0.10 -9.36
CA GLY A 22 -3.28 -0.18 -10.54
C GLY A 22 -2.01 -1.01 -10.30
N TRP A 23 -1.29 -0.84 -9.19
CA TRP A 23 -0.13 -1.68 -8.86
C TRP A 23 -0.56 -3.11 -8.59
N ILE A 24 -1.60 -3.32 -7.77
CA ILE A 24 -2.11 -4.66 -7.45
C ILE A 24 -2.58 -5.35 -8.74
N ILE A 25 -3.31 -4.65 -9.61
CA ILE A 25 -3.75 -5.19 -10.90
C ILE A 25 -2.55 -5.55 -11.79
N ARG A 26 -1.55 -4.68 -11.90
CA ARG A 26 -0.33 -4.95 -12.69
C ARG A 26 0.46 -6.13 -12.14
N ARG A 27 0.57 -6.24 -10.82
CA ARG A 27 1.26 -7.36 -10.16
C ARG A 27 0.50 -8.66 -10.35
N ALA A 28 -0.82 -8.66 -10.15
CA ALA A 28 -1.67 -9.82 -10.39
C ALA A 28 -1.54 -10.32 -11.85
N ARG A 29 -1.61 -9.43 -12.85
CA ARG A 29 -1.40 -9.82 -14.26
C ARG A 29 -0.04 -10.47 -14.50
N ARG A 30 1.02 -10.00 -13.82
CA ARG A 30 2.35 -10.62 -13.91
C ARG A 30 2.38 -12.00 -13.27
N LEU A 31 1.74 -12.18 -12.11
CA LEU A 31 1.64 -13.47 -11.44
C LEU A 31 0.84 -14.48 -12.27
N GLN A 32 -0.28 -14.07 -12.87
CA GLN A 32 -1.05 -14.91 -13.80
C GLN A 32 -0.20 -15.38 -14.97
N ARG A 33 0.59 -14.49 -15.59
CA ARG A 33 1.44 -14.84 -16.73
C ARG A 33 2.62 -15.73 -16.35
N ALA A 34 3.23 -15.48 -15.19
CA ALA A 34 4.41 -16.22 -14.74
C ALA A 34 4.05 -17.64 -14.25
N TYR A 35 2.91 -17.78 -13.57
CA TYR A 35 2.57 -19.02 -12.86
C TYR A 35 1.31 -19.71 -13.42
N GLY A 36 0.63 -19.14 -14.42
CA GLY A 36 -0.58 -19.72 -14.99
C GLY A 36 -1.78 -19.78 -14.04
N ILE A 37 -1.74 -19.03 -12.93
CA ILE A 37 -2.76 -19.07 -11.88
C ILE A 37 -4.01 -18.24 -12.23
N ASP A 38 -5.13 -18.59 -11.61
CA ASP A 38 -6.38 -17.88 -11.79
C ASP A 38 -6.31 -16.44 -11.23
N ARG A 39 -7.24 -15.60 -11.68
CA ARG A 39 -7.28 -14.17 -11.33
C ARG A 39 -7.45 -13.93 -9.84
N LYS A 40 -8.27 -14.74 -9.17
CA LYS A 40 -8.58 -14.56 -7.75
C LYS A 40 -7.34 -14.83 -6.91
N THR A 41 -6.64 -15.92 -7.20
CA THR A 41 -5.37 -16.27 -6.55
C THR A 41 -4.30 -15.21 -6.82
N ALA A 42 -4.13 -14.78 -8.07
CA ALA A 42 -3.14 -13.74 -8.41
C ALA A 42 -3.40 -12.38 -7.74
N VAL A 43 -4.67 -11.99 -7.57
CA VAL A 43 -5.03 -10.76 -6.85
C VAL A 43 -4.76 -10.92 -5.36
N PHE A 44 -5.04 -12.08 -4.79
CA PHE A 44 -4.76 -12.37 -3.38
C PHE A 44 -3.25 -12.29 -3.10
N ASP A 45 -2.42 -12.93 -3.93
CA ASP A 45 -0.97 -12.91 -3.79
C ASP A 45 -0.39 -11.52 -4.02
N ALA A 46 -0.85 -10.80 -5.06
CA ALA A 46 -0.44 -9.42 -5.29
C ALA A 46 -0.79 -8.51 -4.11
N ARG A 47 -1.91 -8.75 -3.43
CA ARG A 47 -2.28 -8.04 -2.21
C ARG A 47 -1.30 -8.35 -1.06
N ARG A 48 -0.91 -9.62 -0.89
CA ARG A 48 0.05 -10.03 0.14
C ARG A 48 1.42 -9.39 -0.12
N ASP A 49 1.91 -9.46 -1.36
CA ASP A 49 3.17 -8.80 -1.80
C ASP A 49 3.16 -7.31 -1.46
N TYR A 50 2.02 -6.63 -1.64
CA TYR A 50 1.91 -5.21 -1.29
C TYR A 50 1.96 -4.97 0.23
N MET A 51 1.28 -5.80 1.03
CA MET A 51 1.33 -5.70 2.49
C MET A 51 2.76 -5.91 3.01
N ASP A 52 3.45 -6.92 2.47
CA ASP A 52 4.84 -7.23 2.81
C ASP A 52 5.77 -6.07 2.42
N PHE A 53 5.57 -5.49 1.23
CA PHE A 53 6.38 -4.38 0.73
C PHE A 53 6.21 -3.07 1.52
N VAL A 54 4.99 -2.74 1.94
CA VAL A 54 4.70 -1.47 2.64
C VAL A 54 4.70 -1.65 4.17
N GLY A 55 4.94 -2.85 4.68
CA GLY A 55 4.83 -3.16 6.11
C GLY A 55 3.43 -2.88 6.68
N LEU A 56 2.40 -2.87 5.83
CA LEU A 56 1.03 -2.49 6.21
C LEU A 56 0.26 -3.71 6.69
N HIS A 57 -0.11 -3.68 7.98
CA HIS A 57 -0.97 -4.69 8.59
C HIS A 57 -2.34 -4.76 7.89
N HIS A 58 -2.83 -5.98 7.64
CA HIS A 58 -4.04 -6.33 6.87
C HIS A 58 -5.28 -5.43 7.11
N LYS A 59 -5.48 -4.98 8.34
CA LYS A 59 -6.58 -4.07 8.76
C LYS A 59 -6.56 -2.75 7.99
N HIS A 60 -5.39 -2.22 7.69
CA HIS A 60 -5.23 -0.94 7.01
C HIS A 60 -5.70 -1.04 5.54
N LEU A 61 -5.52 -2.19 4.89
CA LEU A 61 -5.89 -2.38 3.49
C LEU A 61 -7.40 -2.60 3.27
N LEU A 62 -8.08 -3.32 4.16
CA LEU A 62 -9.53 -3.50 4.08
C LEU A 62 -10.28 -2.16 4.12
N ARG A 63 -9.77 -1.20 4.89
CA ARG A 63 -10.24 0.19 4.93
C ARG A 63 -10.13 0.89 3.58
N LEU A 64 -9.12 0.55 2.78
CA LEU A 64 -8.84 1.15 1.48
C LEU A 64 -9.63 0.51 0.35
N ILE A 65 -9.91 -0.80 0.45
CA ILE A 65 -10.71 -1.57 -0.52
C ILE A 65 -12.21 -1.25 -0.40
N ARG A 66 -12.73 -1.00 0.82
CA ARG A 66 -14.16 -0.72 1.01
C ARG A 66 -14.64 0.65 0.51
N GLY A 67 -13.73 1.55 0.14
CA GLY A 67 -14.07 2.95 -0.13
C GLY A 67 -14.50 3.63 1.16
N GLY A 68 -13.64 4.48 1.73
CA GLY A 68 -13.93 5.19 2.98
C GLY A 68 -15.27 5.92 2.89
N ALA A 69 -16.28 5.38 3.57
CA ALA A 69 -17.41 6.14 4.06
C ALA A 69 -17.05 6.66 5.46
N HIS A 70 -17.55 7.86 5.76
CA HIS A 70 -17.37 8.66 6.98
C HIS A 70 -16.04 9.44 6.99
N GLY A 71 -16.02 10.74 7.21
CA GLY A 71 -17.03 11.71 7.65
C GLY A 71 -16.30 13.00 7.99
#